data_AF-A0A6N8BKF3-F1
#
_entry.id   AF-A0A6N8BKF3-F1
#
_cell.length_a   1.000
_cell.length_b   1.000
_cell.length_c   1.000
_cell.angle_alpha   90.00
_cell.angle_beta   90.00
_cell.angle_gamma   90.00
#
_symmetry.space_group_name_H-M   'P 1'
#
loop_
_entity.id
_entity.type
_entity.pdbx_description
1 polymer ?
#
loop_
_entity_poly.entity_id
_entity_poly.type
_entity_poly.pdbx_seq_one_letter_code
_entity_poly.pdbx_strand_id
1 'polypeptide(L)' 'MIETLPAYGVAAGIIPLMILLFVGLIFLFTWLLQWLWNITMPDVFGLKVITFWQAFRLLIIAGLLFGGPTVVGG' A
#
# COMPACT_ATOMS: atom_id res chain seq x y z
N MET A 1 -4.65 21.63 -37.57
CA MET A 1 -3.92 20.37 -37.30
C MET A 1 -2.74 20.74 -36.41
N ILE A 2 -2.64 20.17 -35.20
CA ILE A 2 -1.71 20.53 -34.08
C ILE A 2 -2.28 21.57 -33.10
N GLU A 3 -3.36 21.23 -32.39
CA GLU A 3 -3.75 21.94 -31.15
C GLU A 3 -4.32 20.98 -30.08
N THR A 4 -3.96 19.68 -30.09
CA THR A 4 -4.30 18.78 -28.97
C THR A 4 -3.19 18.77 -27.93
N LEU A 5 -3.03 19.94 -27.32
CA LEU A 5 -2.84 20.26 -25.89
C LEU A 5 -1.74 19.53 -25.07
N PRO A 6 -0.95 20.28 -24.26
CA PRO A 6 0.18 19.82 -23.42
C PRO A 6 -0.13 18.67 -22.41
N ALA A 7 -1.39 18.26 -22.29
CA ALA A 7 -1.87 17.22 -21.38
C ALA A 7 -1.20 15.86 -21.57
N TYR A 8 -0.79 15.47 -22.79
CA TYR A 8 -0.05 14.22 -23.01
C TYR A 8 1.36 14.26 -22.38
N GLY A 9 2.02 15.42 -22.42
CA GLY A 9 3.34 15.61 -21.81
C GLY A 9 3.27 15.65 -20.28
N VAL A 10 2.22 16.25 -19.71
CA VAL A 10 2.00 16.21 -18.26
C VAL A 10 1.67 14.78 -17.84
N ALA A 11 0.68 14.11 -18.47
CA ALA A 11 0.26 12.75 -18.14
C ALA A 11 1.42 11.72 -18.17
N ALA A 12 2.34 11.85 -19.13
CA ALA A 12 3.52 10.99 -19.22
C ALA A 12 4.46 11.08 -18.02
N GLY A 13 4.52 12.22 -17.32
CA GLY A 13 5.37 12.43 -16.15
C GLY A 13 4.69 12.12 -14.80
N ILE A 14 3.39 12.40 -14.65
CA ILE A 14 2.66 12.20 -13.39
C ILE A 14 2.33 10.73 -13.12
N ILE A 15 1.99 9.94 -14.15
CA ILE A 15 1.66 8.52 -13.98
C ILE A 15 2.80 7.72 -13.33
N PRO A 16 4.06 7.78 -13.82
CA PRO A 16 5.16 7.06 -13.17
C PRO A 16 5.47 7.58 -11.76
N LEU A 17 5.30 8.89 -11.51
CA LEU A 17 5.46 9.48 -10.18
C LEU A 17 4.43 8.93 -9.19
N MET A 18 3.17 8.81 -9.60
CA MET A 18 2.10 8.25 -8.75
C MET A 18 2.35 6.79 -8.41
N ILE A 19 2.81 5.98 -9.37
CA ILE A 19 3.16 4.57 -9.12
C ILE A 19 4.31 4.49 -8.11
N LEU A 20 5.35 5.30 -8.28
CA LEU A 20 6.49 5.32 -7.35
C LEU A 20 6.05 5.71 -5.93
N LEU A 21 5.22 6.73 -5.79
CA LEU A 21 4.66 7.15 -4.50
C LEU A 21 3.82 6.04 -3.86
N PHE A 22 2.98 5.37 -4.65
CA PHE A 22 2.12 4.29 -4.16
C PHE A 22 2.94 3.09 -3.68
N VAL A 23 3.96 2.68 -4.45
CA VAL A 23 4.88 1.62 -4.05
C VAL A 23 5.64 2.02 -2.79
N GLY A 24 6.21 3.23 -2.73
CA GLY A 24 6.90 3.73 -1.55
C GLY A 24 6.01 3.72 -0.29
N LEU A 25 4.74 4.10 -0.44
CA LEU A 25 3.77 4.10 0.63
C LEU A 25 3.47 2.68 1.14
N ILE A 26 3.27 1.71 0.24
CA ILE A 26 3.07 0.30 0.61
C ILE A 26 4.26 -0.25 1.37
N PHE A 27 5.49 0.06 0.93
CA PHE A 27 6.70 -0.36 1.62
C PHE A 27 6.80 0.25 3.02
N LEU A 28 6.47 1.54 3.16
CA LEU A 28 6.44 2.23 4.45
C LEU A 28 5.41 1.60 5.40
N PHE A 29 4.19 1.34 4.93
CA PHE A 29 3.16 0.66 5.71
C PHE A 29 3.54 -0.76 6.09
N THR A 30 4.17 -1.50 5.18
CA THR A 30 4.65 -2.86 5.44
C THR A 30 5.72 -2.85 6.54
N TRP A 31 6.67 -1.92 6.47
CA TRP A 31 7.71 -1.76 7.49
C TRP A 31 7.12 -1.37 8.85
N LEU A 32 6.20 -0.42 8.87
CA LEU A 32 5.52 0.01 10.09
C LEU A 32 4.73 -1.14 10.72
N LEU A 33 4.00 -1.91 9.91
CA LEU A 33 3.25 -3.09 10.36
C LEU A 33 4.19 -4.16 10.92
N GLN A 34 5.32 -4.42 10.26
CA GLN A 34 6.33 -5.36 10.75
C GLN A 34 6.87 -4.91 12.12
N TRP A 35 7.25 -3.64 12.24
CA TRP A 35 7.81 -3.10 13.47
C TRP A 35 6.79 -3.16 14.61
N LEU A 36 5.57 -2.68 14.36
CA LEU A 36 4.48 -2.68 15.33
C LEU A 36 4.11 -4.10 15.75
N TRP A 37 4.04 -5.03 14.80
CA TRP A 37 3.78 -6.44 15.09
C TRP A 37 4.87 -7.00 15.99
N ASN A 38 6.15 -6.82 15.65
CA ASN A 38 7.27 -7.42 16.37
C ASN A 38 7.39 -6.94 17.82
N ILE A 39 6.91 -5.73 18.14
CA ILE A 39 6.90 -5.22 19.52
C ILE A 39 5.63 -5.60 20.30
N THR A 40 4.48 -5.74 19.65
CA THR A 40 3.20 -5.92 20.36
C THR A 40 2.72 -7.36 20.37
N MET A 41 2.69 -8.04 19.21
CA MET A 41 2.08 -9.36 19.08
C MET A 41 2.90 -10.47 19.76
N PRO A 42 4.25 -10.52 19.64
CA PRO A 42 5.07 -11.45 20.40
C PRO A 42 5.00 -11.23 21.91
N ASP A 43 4.97 -9.98 22.35
CA ASP A 43 5.01 -9.64 23.78
C ASP A 43 3.66 -9.89 24.46
N VAL A 44 2.55 -9.47 23.82
CA VAL A 44 1.21 -9.59 24.40
C VAL A 44 0.62 -10.98 24.22
N PHE A 45 0.85 -11.63 23.07
CA PHE A 45 0.19 -12.90 22.72
C PHE A 45 1.15 -14.09 22.64
N GLY A 46 2.46 -13.90 22.86
CA GLY A 46 3.45 -14.97 22.71
C GLY A 46 3.61 -15.47 21.28
N LEU A 47 3.22 -14.68 20.28
CA LEU A 47 3.30 -15.04 18.86
C LEU A 47 4.72 -14.93 18.31
N LYS A 48 4.97 -15.57 17.16
CA LYS A 48 6.26 -15.44 16.47
C LYS A 48 6.41 -14.05 15.84
N VAL A 49 7.64 -13.53 15.87
CA VAL A 49 8.05 -12.37 15.08
C VAL A 49 7.83 -12.63 13.59
N ILE A 50 7.45 -11.58 12.87
CA ILE A 50 7.24 -11.64 11.42
C ILE A 50 8.37 -10.97 10.66
N THR A 51 8.71 -11.54 9.51
CA THR A 51 9.65 -10.94 8.56
C THR A 51 8.95 -9.97 7.63
N PHE A 52 9.71 -9.14 6.93
CA PHE A 52 9.20 -8.16 5.97
C PHE A 52 8.21 -8.78 4.96
N TRP A 53 8.56 -9.94 4.40
CA TRP A 53 7.72 -10.68 3.46
C TRP A 53 6.43 -11.22 4.07
N GLN A 54 6.42 -11.55 5.36
CA GLN A 54 5.22 -11.99 6.07
C GLN A 54 4.30 -10.80 6.38
N ALA A 55 4.87 -9.67 6.83
CA ALA A 55 4.15 -8.41 7.03
C ALA A 55 3.47 -7.94 5.74
N PHE A 56 4.16 -8.04 4.60
CA PHE A 56 3.62 -7.69 3.29
C PHE A 56 2.38 -8.51 2.93
N ARG A 57 2.45 -9.84 3.09
CA ARG A 57 1.30 -10.74 2.84
C ARG A 57 0.14 -10.43 3.79
N LEU A 58 0.43 -10.10 5.05
CA LEU A 58 -0.58 -9.72 6.03
C LEU A 58 -1.27 -8.41 5.66
N LEU A 59 -0.51 -7.43 5.15
CA LEU A 59 -1.03 -6.16 4.67
C LEU A 59 -2.00 -6.36 3.50
N ILE A 60 -1.69 -7.26 2.56
CA ILE A 60 -2.60 -7.61 1.46
C ILE A 60 -3.88 -8.26 1.99
N ILE A 61 -3.77 -9.20 2.93
CA ILE A 61 -4.93 -9.84 3.54
C ILE A 61 -5.79 -8.81 4.29
N ALA A 62 -5.17 -7.91 5.05
CA ALA A 62 -5.88 -6.82 5.72
C ALA A 62 -6.58 -5.90 4.70
N GLY A 63 -5.91 -5.54 3.61
CA GLY A 63 -6.51 -4.79 2.51
C GLY A 63 -7.69 -5.53 1.86
N LEU A 64 -7.63 -6.86 1.73
CA LEU A 64 -8.72 -7.66 1.18
C LEU A 64 -9.90 -7.79 2.15
N LEU A 65 -9.63 -7.98 3.44
CA LEU A 65 -10.65 -8.16 4.48
C LEU A 65 -11.35 -6.84 4.85
N PHE A 66 -10.60 -5.75 4.93
CA PHE A 66 -11.10 -4.44 5.36
C PHE A 66 -11.35 -3.47 4.19
N GLY A 67 -10.76 -3.71 3.02
CA GLY A 67 -10.97 -2.90 1.81
C GLY A 67 -12.13 -3.39 0.93
N GLY A 68 -13.12 -4.07 1.52
CA GLY A 68 -14.31 -4.54 0.80
C GLY A 68 -15.02 -3.40 0.06
N PRO A 69 -15.62 -3.69 -1.11
CA PRO A 69 -16.21 -2.66 -1.96
C PRO A 69 -17.30 -1.94 -1.18
N THR A 70 -17.09 -0.64 -0.92
CA THR A 70 -18.19 0.28 -0.70
C THR A 70 -18.95 0.32 -2.03
N VAL A 71 -19.90 -0.60 -2.21
CA VAL A 71 -21.01 -0.37 -3.12
C VAL A 71 -21.66 0.90 -2.59
N VAL A 72 -21.26 2.03 -3.15
CA VAL A 72 -22.10 3.22 -3.22
C VAL A 72 -23.29 2.77 -4.05
N GLY A 73 -24.27 2.22 -3.36
CA GLY A 73 -25.59 1.96 -3.90
C GLY A 73 -26.37 3.27 -3.81
N GLY A 74 -26.81 3.76 -4.97
CA GLY A 74 -27.81 4.84 -5.10
C GLY A 74 -27.23 6.21 -5.38
#